data_AF-V6LNU6-F1
#
_entry.id   AF-V6LNU6-F1
#
_cell.length_a   1.000
_cell.length_b   1.000
_cell.length_c   1.000
_cell.angle_alpha   90.00
_cell.angle_beta   90.00
_cell.angle_gamma   90.00
#
_symmetry.space_group_name_H-M   'P 1'
#
loop_
_entity.id
_entity.type
_entity.pdbx_description
1 polymer ?
#
loop_
_entity_poly.entity_id
_entity_poly.type
_entity_poly.pdbx_seq_one_letter_code
_entity_poly.pdbx_strand_id
1 'polypeptide(L)'
;MQLDWSNEQLTDEMVISKIDALMQNSENNQSITSINVSCNAITNLNFIDVLQSHNLVSNLRILNISSNTITTLRLSHLSTLMTLDCSRNPVRDIEMHHLQSLKSIDLRNCEIDDMCFIQLLQSGLSLRHLRLSKNQITDLGIQAVIRDKKLEKLFLETLMTLDLKDNNTQYANLTQIRDLLEVKLPNLSKNALNKLPSLNNSQISSRSGSIRENAETLLDNIFNTSQKGVLKKNYPQALAAVMLGNSHELVQKAADLCHGNCISGLCAALYVGVHAQPDLEEQIAFGFARKVNTIFCRDIKPGVGKTCRERCKIVLEISQKKIDEQNVK
;
A
#
# COMPACT_ATOMS: atom_id res chain seq x y z
N MET A 1 -16.87 -7.66 -1.96
CA MET A 1 -16.75 -8.26 -0.63
C MET A 1 -15.34 -8.08 -0.10
N GLN A 2 -15.21 -7.88 1.21
CA GLN A 2 -13.95 -7.89 1.94
C GLN A 2 -14.02 -9.04 2.95
N LEU A 3 -13.02 -9.90 2.94
CA LEU A 3 -12.93 -11.03 3.87
C LEU A 3 -11.91 -10.67 4.94
N ASP A 4 -12.35 -10.67 6.19
CA ASP A 4 -11.48 -10.50 7.34
C ASP A 4 -11.59 -11.72 8.23
N TRP A 5 -10.52 -12.50 8.23
CA TRP A 5 -10.31 -13.72 8.98
C TRP A 5 -9.02 -13.63 9.81
N SER A 6 -8.66 -12.42 10.21
CA SER A 6 -7.47 -12.20 11.03
C SER A 6 -7.67 -12.70 12.45
N ASN A 7 -6.59 -13.22 13.05
CA ASN A 7 -6.57 -13.65 14.45
C ASN A 7 -7.65 -14.68 14.82
N GLU A 8 -7.92 -15.62 13.90
CA GLU A 8 -8.91 -16.67 14.07
C GLU A 8 -8.28 -18.05 14.35
N GLN A 9 -6.96 -18.10 14.55
CA GLN A 9 -6.18 -19.34 14.74
C GLN A 9 -6.30 -20.30 13.54
N LEU A 10 -6.41 -19.75 12.33
CA LEU A 10 -6.60 -20.54 11.13
C LEU A 10 -5.31 -21.24 10.70
N THR A 11 -5.45 -22.49 10.32
CA THR A 11 -4.45 -23.23 9.53
C THR A 11 -4.77 -23.09 8.04
N ASP A 12 -3.84 -23.53 7.17
CA ASP A 12 -4.02 -23.53 5.72
C ASP A 12 -5.34 -24.20 5.29
N GLU A 13 -5.65 -25.38 5.86
CA GLU A 13 -6.87 -26.15 5.57
C GLU A 13 -8.15 -25.43 6.02
N MET A 14 -8.09 -24.70 7.13
CA MET A 14 -9.25 -23.95 7.64
C MET A 14 -9.56 -22.74 6.75
N VAL A 15 -8.55 -22.09 6.17
CA VAL A 15 -8.74 -21.02 5.19
C VAL A 15 -9.42 -21.56 3.93
N ILE A 16 -8.94 -22.70 3.42
CA ILE A 16 -9.57 -23.38 2.26
C ILE A 16 -11.01 -23.75 2.57
N SER A 17 -11.27 -24.38 3.72
CA SER A 17 -12.63 -24.76 4.14
C SER A 17 -13.58 -23.56 4.21
N LYS A 18 -13.08 -22.40 4.65
CA LYS A 18 -13.86 -21.14 4.64
C LYS A 18 -14.15 -20.66 3.21
N ILE A 19 -13.20 -20.77 2.29
CA ILE A 19 -13.42 -20.43 0.88
C ILE A 19 -14.47 -21.37 0.26
N ASP A 20 -14.37 -22.67 0.51
CA ASP A 20 -15.35 -23.66 0.01
C ASP A 20 -16.75 -23.38 0.55
N ALA A 21 -16.86 -23.05 1.85
CA ALA A 21 -18.13 -22.67 2.46
C ALA A 21 -18.72 -21.38 1.86
N LEU A 22 -17.86 -20.41 1.48
CA LEU A 22 -18.31 -19.22 0.75
C LEU A 22 -18.90 -19.57 -0.62
N MET A 23 -18.32 -20.56 -1.31
CA MET A 23 -18.75 -21.00 -2.65
C MET A 23 -20.03 -21.84 -2.64
N GLN A 24 -20.28 -22.61 -1.58
CA GLN A 24 -21.52 -23.39 -1.42
C GLN A 24 -22.76 -22.52 -1.18
N ASN A 25 -22.56 -21.31 -0.65
CA ASN A 25 -23.64 -20.33 -0.46
C ASN A 25 -23.89 -19.58 -1.78
N SER A 26 -24.76 -20.17 -2.62
CA SER A 26 -25.08 -19.84 -4.03
C SER A 26 -25.53 -18.41 -4.36
N GLU A 27 -25.49 -17.48 -3.40
CA GLU A 27 -25.75 -16.04 -3.62
C GLU A 27 -24.46 -15.21 -3.75
N ASN A 28 -23.29 -15.79 -3.54
CA ASN A 28 -22.01 -15.09 -3.54
C ASN A 28 -21.43 -14.86 -4.95
N ASN A 29 -22.17 -14.14 -5.79
CA ASN A 29 -21.66 -13.55 -7.03
C ASN A 29 -20.82 -12.27 -6.77
N GLN A 30 -20.27 -12.14 -5.56
CA GLN A 30 -19.61 -10.93 -5.11
C GLN A 30 -18.11 -10.99 -5.36
N SER A 31 -17.64 -10.03 -6.16
CA SER A 31 -16.23 -9.73 -6.35
C SER A 31 -15.51 -9.57 -5.00
N ILE A 32 -14.51 -10.41 -4.72
CA ILE A 32 -13.64 -10.26 -3.55
C ILE A 32 -12.58 -9.21 -3.88
N THR A 33 -12.46 -8.22 -3.01
CA THR A 33 -11.60 -7.05 -3.20
C THR A 33 -10.48 -6.96 -2.17
N SER A 34 -10.69 -7.55 -0.99
CA SER A 34 -9.71 -7.61 0.09
C SER A 34 -9.82 -8.95 0.80
N ILE A 35 -8.67 -9.52 1.15
CA ILE A 35 -8.55 -10.70 2.00
C ILE A 35 -7.53 -10.38 3.09
N ASN A 36 -7.96 -10.50 4.34
CA ASN A 36 -7.11 -10.42 5.51
C ASN A 36 -7.13 -11.76 6.25
N VAL A 37 -5.99 -12.43 6.28
CA VAL A 37 -5.77 -13.67 7.04
C VAL A 37 -4.57 -13.52 7.97
N SER A 38 -4.28 -12.29 8.41
CA SER A 38 -3.16 -12.01 9.30
C SER A 38 -3.33 -12.61 10.70
N CYS A 39 -2.24 -12.75 11.45
CA CYS A 39 -2.25 -13.25 12.83
C CYS A 39 -2.84 -14.67 12.96
N ASN A 40 -2.51 -15.56 12.04
CA ASN A 40 -2.97 -16.95 12.04
C ASN A 40 -1.76 -17.92 12.07
N ALA A 41 -2.00 -19.19 11.77
CA ALA A 41 -0.99 -20.24 11.68
C ALA A 41 -0.81 -20.72 10.22
N ILE A 42 -0.86 -19.79 9.27
CA ILE A 42 -0.71 -20.10 7.84
C ILE A 42 0.77 -20.34 7.55
N THR A 43 1.05 -21.41 6.80
CA THR A 43 2.43 -21.81 6.44
C THR A 43 2.71 -21.65 4.96
N ASN A 44 1.68 -21.67 4.12
CA ASN A 44 1.79 -21.54 2.67
C ASN A 44 0.57 -20.82 2.06
N LEU A 45 0.62 -20.60 0.74
CA LEU A 45 -0.36 -19.77 0.02
C LEU A 45 -1.26 -20.58 -0.91
N ASN A 46 -1.44 -21.88 -0.66
CA ASN A 46 -2.28 -22.76 -1.49
C ASN A 46 -3.74 -22.29 -1.62
N PHE A 47 -4.25 -21.53 -0.64
CA PHE A 47 -5.58 -20.94 -0.71
C PHE A 47 -5.73 -19.95 -1.88
N ILE A 48 -4.64 -19.36 -2.37
CA ILE A 48 -4.65 -18.50 -3.56
C ILE A 48 -5.00 -19.32 -4.81
N ASP A 49 -4.51 -20.56 -4.92
CA ASP A 49 -4.84 -21.45 -6.03
C ASP A 49 -6.33 -21.82 -6.00
N VAL A 50 -6.90 -22.03 -4.81
CA VAL A 50 -8.34 -22.27 -4.62
C VAL A 50 -9.16 -21.03 -5.00
N LEU A 51 -8.74 -19.83 -4.59
CA LEU A 51 -9.40 -18.59 -5.03
C LEU A 51 -9.32 -18.42 -6.55
N GLN A 52 -8.20 -18.78 -7.16
CA GLN A 52 -7.99 -18.71 -8.61
C GLN A 52 -8.87 -19.70 -9.37
N SER A 53 -9.01 -20.94 -8.87
CA SER A 53 -9.87 -21.97 -9.48
C SER A 53 -11.35 -21.57 -9.46
N HIS A 54 -11.76 -20.78 -8.47
CA HIS A 54 -13.09 -20.19 -8.37
C HIS A 54 -13.22 -18.80 -9.03
N ASN A 55 -12.18 -18.31 -9.73
CA ASN A 55 -12.14 -17.00 -10.40
C ASN A 55 -12.38 -15.80 -9.44
N LEU A 56 -12.06 -15.96 -8.17
CA LEU A 56 -12.31 -14.98 -7.12
C LEU A 56 -11.20 -13.91 -7.00
N VAL A 57 -10.04 -14.15 -7.60
CA VAL A 57 -8.89 -13.21 -7.56
C VAL A 57 -8.96 -12.09 -8.59
N SER A 58 -9.92 -12.17 -9.52
CA SER A 58 -10.07 -11.24 -10.65
C SER A 58 -10.22 -9.77 -10.24
N ASN A 59 -10.63 -9.51 -9.00
CA ASN A 59 -10.83 -8.18 -8.46
C ASN A 59 -10.07 -7.93 -7.14
N LEU A 60 -9.22 -8.86 -6.72
CA LEU A 60 -8.51 -8.78 -5.46
C LEU A 60 -7.52 -7.61 -5.50
N ARG A 61 -7.71 -6.61 -4.64
CA ARG A 61 -6.85 -5.43 -4.55
C ARG A 61 -5.91 -5.48 -3.37
N ILE A 62 -6.32 -6.11 -2.26
CA ILE A 62 -5.52 -6.20 -1.04
C ILE A 62 -5.43 -7.63 -0.56
N LEU A 63 -4.22 -8.02 -0.20
CA LEU A 63 -3.94 -9.27 0.45
C LEU A 63 -3.08 -8.99 1.69
N ASN A 64 -3.63 -9.26 2.87
CA ASN A 64 -2.90 -9.20 4.14
C ASN A 64 -2.71 -10.62 4.68
N ILE A 65 -1.47 -11.09 4.65
CA ILE A 65 -1.02 -12.39 5.16
C ILE A 65 0.01 -12.22 6.28
N SER A 66 0.11 -11.03 6.87
CA SER A 66 1.10 -10.70 7.89
C SER A 66 0.93 -11.52 9.18
N SER A 67 2.00 -11.61 9.98
CA SER A 67 1.99 -12.32 11.27
C SER A 67 1.51 -13.78 11.15
N ASN A 68 2.12 -14.52 10.24
CA ASN A 68 1.92 -15.95 10.05
C ASN A 68 3.30 -16.66 10.09
N THR A 69 3.38 -17.88 9.58
CA THR A 69 4.62 -18.69 9.53
C THR A 69 5.07 -18.99 8.09
N ILE A 70 4.75 -18.10 7.15
CA ILE A 70 5.02 -18.27 5.73
C ILE A 70 6.51 -18.10 5.45
N THR A 71 7.15 -19.13 4.90
CA THR A 71 8.59 -19.12 4.56
C THR A 71 8.87 -18.81 3.09
N THR A 72 7.89 -19.05 2.23
CA THR A 72 7.99 -18.82 0.79
C THR A 72 6.80 -18.01 0.29
N LEU A 73 7.07 -16.93 -0.41
CA LEU A 73 6.08 -16.07 -1.04
C LEU A 73 6.02 -16.37 -2.54
N ARG A 74 5.17 -17.34 -2.94
CA ARG A 74 4.87 -17.57 -4.36
C ARG A 74 3.51 -16.99 -4.69
N LEU A 75 3.49 -15.92 -5.47
CA LEU A 75 2.26 -15.26 -5.92
C LEU A 75 2.29 -15.08 -7.44
N SER A 76 1.28 -15.60 -8.10
CA SER A 76 1.08 -15.49 -9.53
C SER A 76 -0.36 -15.12 -9.86
N HIS A 77 -0.58 -14.53 -11.04
CA HIS A 77 -1.90 -14.27 -11.61
C HIS A 77 -2.85 -13.34 -10.82
N LEU A 78 -2.38 -12.69 -9.75
CA LEU A 78 -3.12 -11.63 -9.04
C LEU A 78 -2.97 -10.27 -9.74
N SER A 79 -3.39 -10.19 -11.00
CA SER A 79 -3.15 -9.04 -11.90
C SER A 79 -3.75 -7.72 -11.40
N THR A 80 -4.78 -7.78 -10.54
CA THR A 80 -5.46 -6.62 -9.96
C THR A 80 -4.96 -6.23 -8.57
N LEU A 81 -4.10 -7.03 -7.94
CA LEU A 81 -3.56 -6.79 -6.61
C LEU A 81 -2.75 -5.50 -6.59
N MET A 82 -3.05 -4.63 -5.64
CA MET A 82 -2.40 -3.32 -5.48
C MET A 82 -1.52 -3.26 -4.22
N THR A 83 -1.95 -3.93 -3.16
CA THR A 83 -1.29 -3.94 -1.86
C THR A 83 -1.13 -5.36 -1.34
N LEU A 84 0.08 -5.67 -0.88
CA LEU A 84 0.42 -6.92 -0.22
C LEU A 84 1.12 -6.62 1.11
N ASP A 85 0.59 -7.15 2.21
CA ASP A 85 1.27 -7.18 3.50
C ASP A 85 1.65 -8.62 3.87
N CYS A 86 2.94 -8.88 3.89
CA CYS A 86 3.57 -10.15 4.27
C CYS A 86 4.40 -10.01 5.54
N SER A 87 4.35 -8.86 6.21
CA SER A 87 5.24 -8.56 7.34
C SER A 87 5.11 -9.60 8.46
N ARG A 88 6.17 -9.75 9.26
CA ARG A 88 6.20 -10.70 10.40
C ARG A 88 5.94 -12.15 9.96
N ASN A 89 6.52 -12.55 8.83
CA ASN A 89 6.60 -13.93 8.38
C ASN A 89 8.08 -14.28 8.12
N PRO A 90 8.55 -15.51 8.38
CA PRO A 90 9.93 -15.92 8.15
C PRO A 90 10.26 -16.17 6.66
N VAL A 91 9.87 -15.24 5.78
CA VAL A 91 10.04 -15.33 4.32
C VAL A 91 11.52 -15.29 3.96
N ARG A 92 12.00 -16.28 3.20
CA ARG A 92 13.37 -16.38 2.67
C ARG A 92 13.44 -16.69 1.18
N ASP A 93 12.29 -16.95 0.56
CA ASP A 93 12.17 -17.26 -0.87
C ASP A 93 10.96 -16.52 -1.45
N ILE A 94 11.16 -15.82 -2.57
CA ILE A 94 10.16 -14.96 -3.22
C ILE A 94 10.11 -15.29 -4.70
N GLU A 95 8.91 -15.60 -5.18
CA GLU A 95 8.60 -15.76 -6.59
C GLU A 95 7.31 -15.00 -6.91
N MET A 96 7.45 -13.88 -7.62
CA MET A 96 6.35 -12.95 -7.90
C MET A 96 6.21 -12.69 -9.39
N HIS A 97 5.15 -13.21 -9.99
CA HIS A 97 4.94 -13.10 -11.43
C HIS A 97 3.55 -12.61 -11.78
N HIS A 98 3.43 -11.83 -12.85
CA HIS A 98 2.15 -11.33 -13.35
C HIS A 98 1.33 -10.47 -12.36
N LEU A 99 2.01 -9.72 -11.48
CA LEU A 99 1.40 -8.80 -10.50
C LEU A 99 1.44 -7.33 -10.98
N GLN A 100 0.92 -7.06 -12.18
CA GLN A 100 1.13 -5.78 -12.89
C GLN A 100 0.60 -4.55 -12.14
N SER A 101 -0.48 -4.73 -11.37
CA SER A 101 -1.10 -3.66 -10.58
C SER A 101 -0.43 -3.42 -9.23
N LEU A 102 0.51 -4.28 -8.80
CA LEU A 102 1.07 -4.21 -7.45
C LEU A 102 1.91 -2.94 -7.30
N LYS A 103 1.63 -2.17 -6.24
CA LYS A 103 2.30 -0.89 -5.95
C LYS A 103 2.94 -0.85 -4.57
N SER A 104 2.38 -1.57 -3.60
CA SER A 104 2.85 -1.57 -2.23
C SER A 104 3.10 -2.98 -1.73
N ILE A 105 4.30 -3.21 -1.20
CA ILE A 105 4.65 -4.44 -0.50
C ILE A 105 5.22 -4.09 0.86
N ASP A 106 4.70 -4.74 1.90
CA ASP A 106 5.28 -4.76 3.23
C ASP A 106 5.88 -6.14 3.54
N LEU A 107 7.20 -6.18 3.69
CA LEU A 107 8.01 -7.34 4.04
C LEU A 107 8.83 -7.05 5.32
N ARG A 108 8.32 -6.18 6.21
CA ARG A 108 9.02 -5.86 7.45
C ARG A 108 9.09 -7.06 8.39
N ASN A 109 10.18 -7.15 9.14
CA ASN A 109 10.39 -8.24 10.10
C ASN A 109 10.19 -9.62 9.46
N CYS A 110 10.82 -9.78 8.29
CA CYS A 110 10.92 -11.05 7.60
C CYS A 110 12.36 -11.56 7.71
N GLU A 111 12.72 -12.53 6.89
CA GLU A 111 14.08 -13.07 6.81
C GLU A 111 14.70 -12.83 5.44
N ILE A 112 14.37 -11.67 4.84
CA ILE A 112 14.86 -11.26 3.53
C ILE A 112 16.35 -10.94 3.63
N ASP A 113 17.17 -11.67 2.89
CA ASP A 113 18.59 -11.40 2.70
C ASP A 113 18.86 -10.67 1.36
N ASP A 114 20.14 -10.46 1.04
CA ASP A 114 20.55 -9.80 -0.20
C ASP A 114 20.03 -10.54 -1.45
N MET A 115 20.04 -11.88 -1.43
CA MET A 115 19.62 -12.69 -2.57
C MET A 115 18.11 -12.55 -2.81
N CYS A 116 17.33 -12.68 -1.75
CA CYS A 116 15.88 -12.55 -1.78
C CYS A 116 15.45 -11.12 -2.18
N PHE A 117 16.16 -10.10 -1.69
CA PHE A 117 15.95 -8.70 -2.09
C PHE A 117 16.19 -8.48 -3.59
N ILE A 118 17.28 -9.03 -4.15
CA ILE A 118 17.58 -8.95 -5.58
C ILE A 118 16.49 -9.67 -6.41
N GLN A 119 16.08 -10.87 -6.00
CA GLN A 119 15.02 -11.65 -6.66
C GLN A 119 13.69 -10.90 -6.71
N LEU A 120 13.30 -10.25 -5.59
CA LEU A 120 12.11 -9.42 -5.53
C LEU A 120 12.14 -8.30 -6.57
N LEU A 121 13.27 -7.62 -6.75
CA LEU A 121 13.38 -6.54 -7.73
C LEU A 121 13.47 -7.06 -9.18
N GLN A 122 14.03 -8.26 -9.38
CA GLN A 122 14.07 -8.94 -10.68
C GLN A 122 12.71 -9.45 -11.16
N SER A 123 11.71 -9.48 -10.27
CA SER A 123 10.34 -9.92 -10.57
C SER A 123 9.57 -9.00 -11.53
N GLY A 124 10.17 -7.90 -11.99
CA GLY A 124 9.58 -7.00 -13.00
C GLY A 124 8.41 -6.17 -12.48
N LEU A 125 8.28 -6.06 -11.16
CA LEU A 125 7.24 -5.29 -10.49
C LEU A 125 7.47 -3.79 -10.70
N SER A 126 6.39 -3.01 -10.83
CA SER A 126 6.45 -1.54 -10.86
C SER A 126 5.99 -0.96 -9.53
N LEU A 127 6.74 -1.29 -8.47
CA LEU A 127 6.45 -0.88 -7.09
C LEU A 127 6.67 0.61 -6.89
N ARG A 128 5.83 1.21 -6.02
CA ARG A 128 5.99 2.57 -5.51
C ARG A 128 6.45 2.59 -4.05
N HIS A 129 6.00 1.61 -3.26
CA HIS A 129 6.29 1.52 -1.84
C HIS A 129 6.82 0.13 -1.52
N LEU A 130 8.00 0.06 -0.93
CA LEU A 130 8.62 -1.19 -0.49
C LEU A 130 9.14 -1.03 0.94
N ARG A 131 8.57 -1.80 1.87
CA ARG A 131 9.05 -1.83 3.25
C ARG A 131 9.77 -3.14 3.55
N LEU A 132 11.01 -3.02 3.98
CA LEU A 132 11.95 -4.12 4.24
C LEU A 132 12.65 -3.91 5.59
N SER A 133 12.12 -3.09 6.50
CA SER A 133 12.75 -2.88 7.81
C SER A 133 12.86 -4.18 8.60
N LYS A 134 13.88 -4.32 9.47
CA LYS A 134 14.10 -5.51 10.31
C LYS A 134 14.28 -6.78 9.48
N ASN A 135 15.16 -6.75 8.49
CA ASN A 135 15.55 -7.89 7.67
C ASN A 135 17.08 -8.09 7.72
N GLN A 136 17.63 -8.90 6.82
CA GLN A 136 19.05 -9.29 6.78
C GLN A 136 19.77 -8.71 5.55
N ILE A 137 19.25 -7.63 4.97
CA ILE A 137 19.85 -6.96 3.81
C ILE A 137 21.13 -6.25 4.23
N THR A 138 22.16 -6.33 3.40
CA THR A 138 23.46 -5.70 3.61
C THR A 138 23.76 -4.68 2.52
N ASP A 139 24.87 -3.97 2.70
CA ASP A 139 25.36 -3.00 1.72
C ASP A 139 25.70 -3.66 0.37
N LEU A 140 26.01 -4.97 0.35
CA LEU A 140 26.30 -5.72 -0.86
C LEU A 140 25.05 -5.92 -1.73
N GLY A 141 23.91 -6.26 -1.12
CA GLY A 141 22.64 -6.37 -1.84
C GLY A 141 22.21 -5.06 -2.48
N ILE A 142 22.30 -3.96 -1.73
CA ILE A 142 22.01 -2.60 -2.23
C ILE A 142 22.92 -2.25 -3.43
N GLN A 143 24.23 -2.50 -3.31
CA GLN A 143 25.18 -2.26 -4.40
C GLN A 143 24.88 -3.11 -5.65
N ALA A 144 24.50 -4.36 -5.46
CA ALA A 144 24.18 -5.27 -6.56
C ALA A 144 22.97 -4.78 -7.35
N VAL A 145 21.90 -4.35 -6.66
CA VAL A 145 20.69 -3.79 -7.27
C VAL A 145 20.99 -2.55 -8.10
N ILE A 146 21.81 -1.65 -7.58
CA ILE A 146 22.11 -0.38 -8.26
C ILE A 146 23.03 -0.60 -9.48
N ARG A 147 23.96 -1.55 -9.42
CA ARG A 147 24.85 -1.87 -10.55
C ARG A 147 24.12 -2.54 -11.71
N ASP A 148 23.01 -3.21 -11.43
CA ASP A 148 22.18 -3.81 -12.47
C ASP A 148 21.35 -2.74 -13.19
N LYS A 149 21.69 -2.45 -14.45
CA LYS A 149 21.01 -1.43 -15.26
C LYS A 149 19.50 -1.65 -15.42
N LYS A 150 19.00 -2.88 -15.30
CA LYS A 150 17.56 -3.17 -15.37
C LYS A 150 16.88 -2.87 -14.04
N LEU A 151 17.52 -3.23 -12.93
CA LEU A 151 16.99 -2.99 -11.58
C LEU A 151 17.14 -1.54 -11.14
N GLU A 152 18.15 -0.84 -11.67
CA GLU A 152 18.37 0.59 -11.52
C GLU A 152 17.09 1.37 -11.87
N LYS A 153 16.36 0.97 -12.92
CA LYS A 153 15.11 1.63 -13.32
C LYS A 153 14.01 1.50 -12.27
N LEU A 154 13.78 0.30 -11.73
CA LEU A 154 12.79 0.08 -10.68
C LEU A 154 13.17 0.85 -9.41
N PHE A 155 14.45 0.76 -9.04
CA PHE A 155 15.00 1.36 -7.84
C PHE A 155 15.00 2.90 -7.90
N LEU A 156 15.34 3.50 -9.04
CA LEU A 156 15.49 4.95 -9.20
C LEU A 156 14.31 5.64 -9.87
N GLU A 157 13.39 4.95 -10.57
CA GLU A 157 12.34 5.65 -11.33
C GLU A 157 10.92 5.35 -10.84
N THR A 158 10.67 4.16 -10.29
CA THR A 158 9.30 3.79 -9.89
C THR A 158 9.10 3.77 -8.38
N LEU A 159 10.11 3.36 -7.61
CA LEU A 159 10.03 3.41 -6.15
C LEU A 159 10.01 4.87 -5.67
N MET A 160 8.96 5.21 -4.92
CA MET A 160 8.82 6.49 -4.23
C MET A 160 9.36 6.41 -2.80
N THR A 161 9.14 5.27 -2.13
CA THR A 161 9.60 5.05 -0.75
C THR A 161 10.21 3.66 -0.61
N LEU A 162 11.34 3.59 0.08
CA LEU A 162 12.01 2.35 0.44
C LEU A 162 12.43 2.40 1.91
N ASP A 163 11.94 1.46 2.71
CA ASP A 163 12.30 1.35 4.12
C ASP A 163 13.22 0.15 4.33
N LEU A 164 14.47 0.42 4.69
CA LEU A 164 15.53 -0.53 5.00
C LEU A 164 15.98 -0.41 6.47
N LYS A 165 15.22 0.28 7.32
CA LYS A 165 15.59 0.50 8.73
C LYS A 165 15.85 -0.84 9.44
N ASP A 166 16.78 -0.86 10.40
CA ASP A 166 17.08 -2.05 11.21
C ASP A 166 17.51 -3.29 10.38
N ASN A 167 18.12 -3.09 9.21
CA ASN A 167 18.85 -4.12 8.46
C ASN A 167 20.35 -4.12 8.83
N ASN A 168 21.08 -5.13 8.36
CA ASN A 168 22.54 -5.24 8.52
C ASN A 168 23.33 -4.34 7.54
N THR A 169 22.87 -3.10 7.37
CA THR A 169 23.50 -2.09 6.51
C THR A 169 24.35 -1.15 7.36
N GLN A 170 25.59 -0.86 6.97
CA GLN A 170 26.35 0.22 7.63
C GLN A 170 25.77 1.60 7.30
N TYR A 171 25.00 1.69 6.21
CA TYR A 171 24.43 2.92 5.66
C TYR A 171 22.92 3.02 5.94
N ALA A 172 22.54 3.18 7.21
CA ALA A 172 21.15 3.18 7.66
C ALA A 172 20.38 4.49 7.37
N ASN A 173 20.94 5.44 6.61
CA ASN A 173 20.25 6.68 6.25
C ASN A 173 20.54 7.15 4.80
N LEU A 174 19.68 8.05 4.29
CA LEU A 174 19.74 8.63 2.94
C LEU A 174 21.13 9.19 2.60
N THR A 175 21.76 9.91 3.53
CA THR A 175 23.06 10.54 3.34
C THR A 175 24.12 9.48 3.05
N GLN A 176 24.06 8.36 3.77
CA GLN A 176 25.01 7.27 3.69
C GLN A 176 24.82 6.38 2.45
N ILE A 177 23.58 6.08 2.02
CA ILE A 177 23.34 5.40 0.73
C ILE A 177 23.72 6.32 -0.43
N ARG A 178 23.44 7.62 -0.31
CA ARG A 178 23.89 8.62 -1.27
C ARG A 178 25.42 8.73 -1.32
N ASP A 179 26.10 8.71 -0.19
CA ASP A 179 27.57 8.72 -0.11
C ASP A 179 28.15 7.43 -0.72
N LEU A 180 27.55 6.27 -0.43
CA LEU A 180 27.94 5.00 -1.05
C LEU A 180 27.75 5.05 -2.57
N LEU A 181 26.66 5.65 -3.06
CA LEU A 181 26.40 5.86 -4.47
C LEU A 181 27.39 6.85 -5.11
N GLU A 182 27.65 7.98 -4.47
CA GLU A 182 28.58 9.01 -4.93
C GLU A 182 30.04 8.49 -4.94
N VAL A 183 30.45 7.70 -3.95
CA VAL A 183 31.81 7.18 -3.80
C VAL A 183 32.07 5.92 -4.64
N LYS A 184 31.11 4.97 -4.70
CA LYS A 184 31.31 3.67 -5.35
C LYS A 184 30.81 3.60 -6.78
N LEU A 185 30.00 4.57 -7.22
CA LEU A 185 29.52 4.69 -8.60
C LEU A 185 29.75 6.12 -9.11
N PRO A 186 31.00 6.53 -9.34
CA PRO A 186 31.34 7.92 -9.71
C PRO A 186 30.73 8.38 -11.05
N ASN A 187 30.18 7.46 -11.85
CA ASN A 187 29.48 7.73 -13.10
C ASN A 187 27.95 7.85 -12.95
N LEU A 188 27.40 7.69 -11.73
CA LEU A 188 25.99 7.99 -11.48
C LEU A 188 25.81 9.51 -11.67
N SER A 189 24.96 9.91 -12.62
CA SER A 189 24.72 11.33 -12.83
C SER A 189 24.10 11.97 -11.57
N LYS A 190 24.43 13.24 -11.28
CA LYS A 190 23.75 13.99 -10.20
C LYS A 190 22.22 13.97 -10.34
N ASN A 191 21.71 13.81 -11.56
CA ASN A 191 20.28 13.65 -11.84
C ASN A 191 19.72 12.30 -11.35
N ALA A 192 20.51 11.22 -11.35
CA ALA A 192 20.09 9.90 -10.85
C ALA A 192 19.96 9.90 -9.32
N LEU A 193 20.85 10.61 -8.61
CA LEU A 193 20.78 10.78 -7.15
C LEU A 193 19.51 11.53 -6.70
N ASN A 194 19.00 12.45 -7.53
CA ASN A 194 17.76 13.17 -7.25
C ASN A 194 16.49 12.32 -7.46
N LYS A 195 16.63 11.15 -8.09
CA LYS A 195 15.51 10.21 -8.29
C LYS A 195 15.49 9.07 -7.27
N LEU A 196 16.38 9.09 -6.27
CA LEU A 196 16.37 8.08 -5.21
C LEU A 196 15.03 8.08 -4.46
N PRO A 197 14.50 6.91 -4.09
CA PRO A 197 13.31 6.83 -3.26
C PRO A 197 13.58 7.50 -1.92
N SER A 198 12.52 8.01 -1.29
CA SER A 198 12.61 8.46 0.11
C SER A 198 12.98 7.26 0.99
N LEU A 199 14.17 7.27 1.60
CA LEU A 199 14.64 6.16 2.44
C LEU A 199 14.33 6.36 3.91
N ASN A 200 13.95 5.27 4.59
CA ASN A 200 13.91 5.13 6.06
C ASN A 200 13.20 6.28 6.77
N ASN A 201 12.16 6.85 6.14
CA ASN A 201 11.58 8.11 6.56
C ASN A 201 10.89 7.94 7.92
N SER A 202 11.66 8.13 8.98
CA SER A 202 11.32 8.00 10.40
C SER A 202 11.27 9.36 11.09
N GLN A 203 11.29 10.45 10.32
CA GLN A 203 11.16 11.83 10.78
C GLN A 203 9.87 12.44 10.21
N ILE A 204 8.75 12.13 10.86
CA ILE A 204 7.89 13.22 11.32
C ILE A 204 8.04 13.20 12.83
N SER A 205 8.96 14.03 13.32
CA SER A 205 9.01 14.36 14.75
C SER A 205 7.60 14.66 15.25
N SER A 206 7.31 14.29 16.48
CA SER A 206 6.16 14.71 17.27
C SER A 206 6.11 16.23 17.52
N ARG A 207 6.44 17.05 16.53
CA ARG A 207 6.09 18.47 16.45
C ARG A 207 4.84 18.59 15.59
N SER A 208 3.73 18.72 16.29
CA SER A 208 2.38 19.07 15.84
C SER A 208 2.26 20.43 15.10
N GLY A 209 3.29 20.88 14.39
CA GLY A 209 3.40 22.25 13.87
C GLY A 209 3.49 22.38 12.34
N SER A 210 4.42 21.71 11.65
CA SER A 210 4.84 22.16 10.31
C SER A 210 4.41 21.32 9.11
N ILE A 211 3.83 20.13 9.31
CA ILE A 211 3.38 19.25 8.19
C ILE A 211 1.93 19.51 7.80
N ARG A 212 1.18 20.16 8.69
CA ARG A 212 -0.18 20.66 8.42
C ARG A 212 -0.20 21.61 7.21
N GLU A 213 0.85 22.40 7.00
CA GLU A 213 0.92 23.37 5.88
C GLU A 213 1.13 22.70 4.51
N ASN A 214 1.88 21.58 4.39
CA ASN A 214 2.23 21.04 3.07
C ASN A 214 1.09 20.25 2.39
N ALA A 215 0.30 19.47 3.14
CA ALA A 215 -0.83 18.74 2.57
C ALA A 215 -1.99 19.70 2.20
N GLU A 216 -2.18 20.75 3.00
CA GLU A 216 -3.12 21.84 2.69
C GLU A 216 -2.74 22.55 1.39
N THR A 217 -1.47 22.97 1.29
CA THR A 217 -0.98 23.69 0.12
C THR A 217 -1.01 22.80 -1.13
N LEU A 218 -0.72 21.50 -1.02
CA LEU A 218 -0.75 20.56 -2.16
C LEU A 218 -2.17 20.29 -2.65
N LEU A 219 -3.11 20.04 -1.75
CA LEU A 219 -4.52 19.81 -2.09
C LEU A 219 -5.13 21.07 -2.73
N ASP A 220 -4.85 22.25 -2.16
CA ASP A 220 -5.32 23.52 -2.71
C ASP A 220 -4.61 23.86 -4.03
N ASN A 221 -3.31 23.57 -4.18
CA ASN A 221 -2.59 23.76 -5.45
C ASN A 221 -3.17 22.90 -6.56
N ILE A 222 -3.44 21.61 -6.31
CA ILE A 222 -4.03 20.71 -7.32
C ILE A 222 -5.47 21.12 -7.63
N PHE A 223 -6.24 21.53 -6.61
CA PHE A 223 -7.58 22.08 -6.82
C PHE A 223 -7.54 23.37 -7.66
N ASN A 224 -6.59 24.28 -7.42
CA ASN A 224 -6.50 25.60 -8.06
C ASN A 224 -5.80 25.57 -9.44
N THR A 225 -4.79 24.71 -9.65
CA THR A 225 -4.07 24.57 -10.94
C THR A 225 -4.90 23.87 -12.02
N SER A 226 -5.99 23.19 -11.65
CA SER A 226 -6.93 22.53 -12.56
C SER A 226 -7.75 23.47 -13.46
N GLN A 227 -7.42 24.77 -13.52
CA GLN A 227 -8.10 25.76 -14.36
C GLN A 227 -7.92 25.58 -15.88
N LYS A 228 -7.08 24.66 -16.35
CA LYS A 228 -6.79 24.50 -17.80
C LYS A 228 -7.08 23.13 -18.45
N GLY A 229 -7.72 22.16 -17.78
CA GLY A 229 -8.19 20.98 -18.53
C GLY A 229 -8.78 19.80 -17.74
N VAL A 230 -9.85 19.24 -18.32
CA VAL A 230 -10.39 17.85 -18.23
C VAL A 230 -10.98 17.37 -16.88
N LEU A 231 -10.70 17.98 -15.74
CA LEU A 231 -11.18 17.51 -14.43
C LEU A 231 -12.47 18.26 -13.96
N LYS A 232 -13.54 17.53 -13.58
CA LYS A 232 -14.73 18.12 -12.93
C LYS A 232 -14.38 18.52 -11.49
N LYS A 233 -14.04 19.79 -11.31
CA LYS A 233 -13.56 20.44 -10.08
C LYS A 233 -14.30 20.01 -8.79
N ASN A 234 -13.75 19.05 -8.05
CA ASN A 234 -14.15 18.81 -6.66
C ASN A 234 -12.96 18.31 -5.81
N TYR A 235 -13.06 18.50 -4.49
CA TYR A 235 -12.00 18.11 -3.54
C TYR A 235 -11.71 16.60 -3.51
N PRO A 236 -12.70 15.68 -3.61
CA PRO A 236 -12.43 14.25 -3.66
C PRO A 236 -11.66 13.82 -4.91
N GLN A 237 -11.87 14.48 -6.05
CA GLN A 237 -11.08 14.27 -7.25
C GLN A 237 -9.64 14.73 -7.07
N ALA A 238 -9.43 15.90 -6.45
CA ALA A 238 -8.09 16.38 -6.10
C ALA A 238 -7.41 15.44 -5.08
N LEU A 239 -8.15 14.93 -4.11
CA LEU A 239 -7.69 13.93 -3.14
C LEU A 239 -7.24 12.63 -3.83
N ALA A 240 -8.05 12.09 -4.73
CA ALA A 240 -7.70 10.90 -5.50
C ALA A 240 -6.44 11.15 -6.34
N ALA A 241 -6.30 12.34 -6.91
CA ALA A 241 -5.14 12.72 -7.70
C ALA A 241 -3.88 12.85 -6.84
N VAL A 242 -3.98 13.40 -5.62
CA VAL A 242 -2.89 13.43 -4.64
C VAL A 242 -2.45 12.02 -4.26
N MET A 243 -3.40 11.13 -3.98
CA MET A 243 -3.11 9.79 -3.46
C MET A 243 -2.65 8.80 -4.55
N LEU A 244 -3.15 8.94 -5.78
CA LEU A 244 -3.00 7.93 -6.84
C LEU A 244 -2.38 8.48 -8.15
N GLY A 245 -2.42 9.79 -8.36
CA GLY A 245 -1.99 10.48 -9.58
C GLY A 245 -3.14 10.84 -10.53
N ASN A 246 -2.99 11.91 -11.31
CA ASN A 246 -4.04 12.52 -12.16
C ASN A 246 -4.69 11.59 -13.19
N SER A 247 -3.97 10.58 -13.66
CA SER A 247 -4.44 9.65 -14.71
C SER A 247 -5.22 8.44 -14.17
N HIS A 248 -5.37 8.33 -12.85
CA HIS A 248 -5.97 7.15 -12.22
C HIS A 248 -7.50 7.14 -12.41
N GLU A 249 -8.10 5.97 -12.68
CA GLU A 249 -9.54 5.82 -12.93
C GLU A 249 -10.39 6.36 -11.77
N LEU A 250 -9.93 6.18 -10.53
CA LEU A 250 -10.59 6.74 -9.34
C LEU A 250 -10.66 8.27 -9.34
N VAL A 251 -9.71 8.97 -9.99
CA VAL A 251 -9.77 10.43 -10.17
C VAL A 251 -10.94 10.81 -11.07
N GLN A 252 -11.16 10.07 -12.15
CA GLN A 252 -12.30 10.29 -13.04
C GLN A 252 -13.62 9.98 -12.34
N LYS A 253 -13.69 8.88 -11.57
CA LYS A 253 -14.89 8.52 -10.79
C LYS A 253 -15.20 9.52 -9.68
N ALA A 254 -14.17 10.03 -8.99
CA ALA A 254 -14.33 10.98 -7.90
C ALA A 254 -14.95 12.31 -8.33
N ALA A 255 -14.82 12.68 -9.60
CA ALA A 255 -15.45 13.86 -10.21
C ALA A 255 -17.00 13.84 -10.09
N ASP A 256 -17.59 12.64 -10.11
CA ASP A 256 -19.04 12.45 -10.15
C ASP A 256 -19.66 12.16 -8.77
N LEU A 257 -18.83 11.82 -7.77
CA LEU A 257 -19.29 11.47 -6.42
C LEU A 257 -19.93 12.64 -5.65
N CYS A 258 -19.71 13.89 -6.08
CA CYS A 258 -20.22 15.09 -5.39
C CYS A 258 -21.51 15.68 -5.98
N HIS A 259 -21.97 15.21 -7.15
CA HIS A 259 -23.03 15.87 -7.94
C HIS A 259 -24.40 15.16 -7.89
N GLY A 260 -24.71 14.44 -6.80
CA GLY A 260 -26.06 13.87 -6.58
C GLY A 260 -26.16 12.35 -6.73
N ASN A 261 -25.12 11.67 -7.22
CA ASN A 261 -24.99 10.20 -7.15
C ASN A 261 -24.23 9.79 -5.87
N CYS A 262 -24.63 10.34 -4.72
CA CYS A 262 -24.12 9.88 -3.43
C CYS A 262 -24.47 8.40 -3.27
N ILE A 263 -23.46 7.54 -3.30
CA ILE A 263 -23.56 6.14 -2.87
C ILE A 263 -24.05 6.20 -1.41
N SER A 264 -25.32 5.86 -1.20
CA SER A 264 -26.02 5.67 0.08
C SER A 264 -25.23 6.11 1.33
N GLY A 265 -25.34 7.38 1.71
CA GLY A 265 -24.86 7.88 3.01
C GLY A 265 -23.35 8.00 3.20
N LEU A 266 -22.53 7.73 2.18
CA LEU A 266 -21.06 7.77 2.28
C LEU A 266 -20.45 9.08 1.75
N CYS A 267 -19.57 9.69 2.54
CA CYS A 267 -18.79 10.86 2.12
C CYS A 267 -17.80 10.49 1.00
N ALA A 268 -17.82 11.23 -0.11
CA ALA A 268 -16.92 11.03 -1.25
C ALA A 268 -15.42 11.07 -0.86
N ALA A 269 -15.02 11.90 0.10
CA ALA A 269 -13.65 11.93 0.61
C ALA A 269 -13.25 10.60 1.26
N LEU A 270 -14.14 10.01 2.07
CA LEU A 270 -13.91 8.72 2.73
C LEU A 270 -13.85 7.59 1.70
N TYR A 271 -14.77 7.60 0.74
CA TYR A 271 -14.77 6.65 -0.37
C TYR A 271 -13.42 6.67 -1.11
N VAL A 272 -12.97 7.85 -1.51
CA VAL A 272 -11.67 8.01 -2.17
C VAL A 272 -10.53 7.56 -1.28
N GLY A 273 -10.50 7.97 -0.01
CA GLY A 273 -9.44 7.59 0.93
C GLY A 273 -9.29 6.09 1.09
N VAL A 274 -10.40 5.39 1.36
CA VAL A 274 -10.43 3.93 1.54
C VAL A 274 -10.03 3.21 0.25
N HIS A 275 -10.55 3.63 -0.91
CA HIS A 275 -10.21 2.97 -2.17
C HIS A 275 -8.80 3.32 -2.69
N ALA A 276 -8.23 4.44 -2.27
CA ALA A 276 -6.86 4.83 -2.59
C ALA A 276 -5.83 4.20 -1.65
N GLN A 277 -6.21 3.98 -0.39
CA GLN A 277 -5.39 3.37 0.65
C GLN A 277 -6.27 2.44 1.49
N PRO A 278 -6.36 1.17 1.12
CA PRO A 278 -7.26 0.26 1.82
C PRO A 278 -6.92 0.02 3.29
N ASP A 279 -5.63 0.16 3.65
CA ASP A 279 -5.16 0.08 5.04
C ASP A 279 -5.72 1.20 5.94
N LEU A 280 -6.32 2.25 5.34
CA LEU A 280 -7.03 3.33 6.01
C LEU A 280 -8.37 2.87 6.60
N GLU A 281 -9.01 1.89 5.96
CA GLU A 281 -10.33 1.38 6.32
C GLU A 281 -10.34 0.77 7.74
N GLU A 282 -9.30 0.01 8.06
CA GLU A 282 -9.10 -0.67 9.34
C GLU A 282 -8.97 0.30 10.53
N GLN A 283 -8.40 1.50 10.35
CA GLN A 283 -8.27 2.47 11.44
C GLN A 283 -9.43 3.44 11.55
N ILE A 284 -10.12 3.71 10.44
CA ILE A 284 -11.42 4.36 10.50
C ILE A 284 -12.37 3.47 11.35
N ALA A 285 -12.25 2.13 11.23
CA ALA A 285 -13.04 1.09 11.93
C ALA A 285 -12.95 1.06 13.48
N PHE A 286 -11.98 1.73 14.10
CA PHE A 286 -11.84 1.74 15.56
C PHE A 286 -12.87 2.69 16.22
N GLY A 287 -14.12 2.22 16.31
CA GLY A 287 -15.20 2.91 17.01
C GLY A 287 -16.61 2.79 16.43
N PHE A 288 -16.92 1.74 15.67
CA PHE A 288 -18.20 1.55 15.01
C PHE A 288 -19.23 0.74 15.81
N ALA A 289 -20.48 1.20 15.78
CA ALA A 289 -21.65 0.32 15.77
C ALA A 289 -22.08 0.16 14.30
N ARG A 290 -22.05 -1.08 13.78
CA ARG A 290 -22.39 -1.38 12.37
C ARG A 290 -23.88 -1.11 12.10
N LYS A 291 -24.18 -0.32 11.06
CA LYS A 291 -25.37 -0.53 10.21
C LYS A 291 -24.90 -0.69 8.77
N VAL A 292 -25.48 -1.67 8.09
CA VAL A 292 -25.16 -2.10 6.72
C VAL A 292 -25.08 -0.89 5.77
N ASN A 293 -24.05 -0.85 4.91
CA ASN A 293 -23.80 0.16 3.87
C ASN A 293 -23.38 1.58 4.30
N THR A 294 -22.75 1.78 5.47
CA THR A 294 -22.15 3.08 5.81
C THR A 294 -20.72 2.96 6.34
N ILE A 295 -19.74 3.51 5.60
CA ILE A 295 -18.38 3.77 6.11
C ILE A 295 -18.42 5.12 6.85
N PHE A 296 -18.01 5.13 8.11
CA PHE A 296 -18.13 6.29 9.00
C PHE A 296 -16.80 6.56 9.73
N CYS A 297 -16.21 7.73 9.51
CA CYS A 297 -15.12 8.21 10.34
C CYS A 297 -15.70 9.13 11.42
N ARG A 298 -15.32 8.94 12.69
CA ARG A 298 -15.78 9.78 13.82
C ARG A 298 -15.52 11.26 13.59
N ASP A 299 -14.46 11.59 12.87
CA ASP A 299 -14.08 12.96 12.50
C ASP A 299 -14.75 13.46 11.21
N ILE A 300 -15.36 12.56 10.44
CA ILE A 300 -16.03 12.84 9.15
C ILE A 300 -17.51 12.37 9.19
N LYS A 301 -18.24 12.67 10.28
CA LYS A 301 -19.68 12.34 10.36
C LYS A 301 -20.51 13.14 9.34
N PRO A 302 -21.49 12.54 8.64
CA PRO A 302 -22.53 13.30 7.94
C PRO A 302 -23.30 14.20 8.93
N GLY A 303 -23.55 15.46 8.60
CA GLY A 303 -24.31 16.41 9.45
C GLY A 303 -23.52 17.18 10.51
N VAL A 304 -22.27 16.81 10.81
CA VAL A 304 -21.33 17.69 11.54
C VAL A 304 -20.77 18.67 10.51
N GLY A 305 -20.81 19.97 10.80
CA GLY A 305 -20.57 21.11 9.89
C GLY A 305 -19.20 21.22 9.23
N LYS A 306 -18.58 20.12 8.81
CA LYS A 306 -17.33 20.04 8.05
C LYS A 306 -17.60 20.04 6.55
N THR A 307 -16.95 20.97 5.87
CA THR A 307 -16.89 21.11 4.41
C THR A 307 -16.22 19.90 3.75
N CYS A 308 -16.45 19.70 2.45
CA CYS A 308 -15.82 18.62 1.68
C CYS A 308 -14.28 18.71 1.70
N ARG A 309 -13.75 19.94 1.71
CA ARG A 309 -12.31 20.24 1.86
C ARG A 309 -11.75 19.67 3.16
N GLU A 310 -12.40 19.98 4.29
CA GLU A 310 -11.97 19.50 5.61
C GLU A 310 -12.02 17.98 5.71
N ARG A 311 -12.99 17.34 5.05
CA ARG A 311 -13.12 15.87 5.03
C ARG A 311 -11.99 15.22 4.22
N CYS A 312 -11.61 15.78 3.08
CA CYS A 312 -10.46 15.30 2.30
C CYS A 312 -9.14 15.50 3.05
N LYS A 313 -9.02 16.61 3.77
CA LYS A 313 -7.88 16.88 4.64
C LYS A 313 -7.74 15.81 5.73
N ILE A 314 -8.83 15.50 6.45
CA ILE A 314 -8.80 14.47 7.49
C ILE A 314 -8.36 13.12 6.93
N VAL A 315 -8.82 12.75 5.73
CA VAL A 315 -8.37 11.52 5.05
C VAL A 315 -6.86 11.53 4.82
N LEU A 316 -6.31 12.61 4.28
CA LEU A 316 -4.86 12.75 4.09
C LEU A 316 -4.10 12.67 5.42
N GLU A 317 -4.62 13.29 6.48
CA GLU A 317 -4.00 13.27 7.80
C GLU A 317 -4.00 11.86 8.42
N ILE A 318 -5.09 11.10 8.31
CA ILE A 318 -5.17 9.71 8.79
C ILE A 318 -4.26 8.82 7.95
N SER A 319 -4.29 8.97 6.63
CA SER A 319 -3.41 8.29 5.68
C SER A 319 -1.93 8.50 6.02
N GLN A 320 -1.54 9.76 6.27
CA GLN A 320 -0.18 10.11 6.66
C GLN A 320 0.17 9.56 8.04
N LYS A 321 -0.72 9.68 9.03
CA LYS A 321 -0.52 9.13 10.37
C LYS A 321 -0.32 7.60 10.35
N LYS A 322 -1.01 6.87 9.47
CA LYS A 322 -0.80 5.42 9.26
C LYS A 322 0.57 5.13 8.66
N ILE A 323 0.99 5.91 7.66
CA ILE A 323 2.36 5.84 7.11
C ILE A 323 3.37 6.07 8.24
N ASP A 324 3.11 7.04 9.12
CA ASP A 324 4.02 7.42 10.20
C ASP A 324 4.02 6.42 11.39
N GLU A 325 2.88 5.89 11.80
CA GLU A 325 2.74 4.88 12.85
C GLU A 325 3.38 3.55 12.46
N GLN A 326 3.38 3.22 11.16
CA GLN A 326 4.13 2.10 10.60
C GLN A 326 5.66 2.30 10.66
N ASN A 327 6.14 3.52 10.88
CA ASN A 327 7.57 3.84 10.96
C ASN A 327 8.10 3.91 12.43
N VAL A 328 7.22 3.82 13.45
CA VAL A 328 7.57 4.07 14.88
C VAL A 328 7.50 2.82 15.79
N LYS A 329 7.03 1.66 15.34
CA LYS A 329 7.03 0.39 16.12
C LYS A 329 7.73 -0.75 15.38
#